data_AF-A0A7Y9X3R2-F1
#
_entry.id   AF-A0A7Y9X3R2-F1
#
_cell.length_a   1.000
_cell.length_b   1.000
_cell.length_c   1.000
_cell.angle_alpha   90.00
_cell.angle_beta   90.00
_cell.angle_gamma   90.00
#
_symmetry.space_group_name_H-M   'P 1'
#
loop_
_entity.id
_entity.type
_entity.pdbx_description
1 polymer ?
#
loop_
_entity_poly.entity_id
_entity_poly.type
_entity_poly.pdbx_seq_one_letter_code
_entity_poly.pdbx_strand_id
1 'polypeptide(L)'
;MDAAATDAGQAERGQRRLRLLLLFVLLPAVVGGLAVGVAMGGQNTGIFDGDPPRWASNLGLVLVIVGVVLEVAAAIWLVATGRYRSGRQSPLIGLCWSHRRRLDRQVRRDAPEADEDRALLVETARQFVSQRYLAVLCAGLVMTSVGQVFVGFAPFHALIGGLLLVIWVVLIVSVLRNARRGETFLRNHPDLSER
;
A
#
# COMPACT_ATOMS: atom_id res chain seq x y z
N MET A 1 -37.79 3.12 16.97
CA MET A 1 -37.47 1.75 16.52
C MET A 1 -36.42 1.87 15.41
N ASP A 2 -35.24 2.46 15.71
CA ASP A 2 -34.35 3.00 14.67
C ASP A 2 -32.88 2.55 14.80
N ALA A 3 -32.60 1.55 15.64
CA ALA A 3 -31.23 1.05 15.84
C ALA A 3 -30.77 0.06 14.75
N ALA A 4 -31.70 -0.52 13.98
CA ALA A 4 -31.38 -1.56 12.99
C ALA A 4 -30.89 -1.01 11.64
N ALA A 5 -31.20 0.25 11.30
CA ALA A 5 -30.83 0.84 10.01
C ALA A 5 -29.36 1.31 9.96
N THR A 6 -28.76 1.64 11.10
CA THR A 6 -27.37 2.10 11.20
C THR A 6 -26.34 0.97 11.08
N ASP A 7 -26.68 -0.25 11.51
CA ASP A 7 -25.78 -1.42 11.45
C ASP A 7 -25.59 -1.96 10.03
N ALA A 8 -26.65 -1.97 9.21
CA ALA A 8 -26.59 -2.46 7.83
C ALA A 8 -25.62 -1.62 6.95
N GLY A 9 -25.63 -0.29 7.13
CA GLY A 9 -24.75 0.63 6.39
C GLY A 9 -23.27 0.58 6.81
N GLN A 10 -22.97 0.14 8.03
CA GLN A 10 -21.59 -0.02 8.52
C GLN A 10 -20.97 -1.36 8.08
N ALA A 11 -21.76 -2.43 7.99
CA ALA A 11 -21.33 -3.73 7.49
C ALA A 11 -20.95 -3.67 5.99
N GLU A 12 -21.78 -3.04 5.15
CA GLU A 12 -21.51 -2.92 3.70
C GLU A 12 -20.24 -2.13 3.38
N ARG A 13 -19.95 -1.05 4.13
CA ARG A 13 -18.75 -0.22 3.91
C ARG A 13 -17.46 -0.93 4.31
N GLY A 14 -17.53 -1.81 5.31
CA GLY A 14 -16.42 -2.70 5.69
C GLY A 14 -16.09 -3.71 4.60
N GLN A 15 -17.12 -4.29 4.00
CA GLN A 15 -17.00 -5.27 2.93
C GLN A 15 -16.49 -4.64 1.63
N ARG A 16 -16.89 -3.40 1.31
CA ARG A 16 -16.38 -2.62 0.15
C ARG A 16 -14.88 -2.29 0.26
N ARG A 17 -14.37 -2.05 1.48
CA ARG A 17 -12.96 -1.69 1.72
C ARG A 17 -12.05 -2.90 1.88
N LEU A 18 -12.55 -3.98 2.51
CA LEU A 18 -11.91 -5.29 2.42
C LEU A 18 -11.85 -5.73 0.96
N ARG A 19 -12.92 -5.51 0.18
CA ARG A 19 -12.90 -5.67 -1.27
C ARG A 19 -11.89 -4.77 -1.95
N LEU A 20 -11.67 -3.53 -1.54
CA LEU A 20 -10.66 -2.66 -2.16
C LEU A 20 -9.23 -3.07 -1.80
N LEU A 21 -8.97 -3.59 -0.60
CA LEU A 21 -7.65 -4.13 -0.22
C LEU A 21 -7.39 -5.48 -0.86
N LEU A 22 -8.38 -6.38 -0.85
CA LEU A 22 -8.36 -7.58 -1.68
C LEU A 22 -8.20 -7.16 -3.14
N LEU A 23 -8.92 -6.18 -3.66
CA LEU A 23 -8.70 -5.69 -5.01
C LEU A 23 -7.27 -5.16 -5.15
N PHE A 24 -6.70 -4.44 -4.21
CA PHE A 24 -5.34 -3.90 -4.34
C PHE A 24 -4.23 -4.96 -4.25
N VAL A 25 -4.47 -6.11 -3.62
CA VAL A 25 -3.53 -7.25 -3.51
C VAL A 25 -3.80 -8.30 -4.60
N LEU A 26 -5.07 -8.60 -4.80
CA LEU A 26 -5.60 -9.53 -5.78
C LEU A 26 -5.52 -8.95 -7.19
N LEU A 27 -5.56 -7.64 -7.41
CA LEU A 27 -5.41 -7.04 -8.75
C LEU A 27 -3.98 -7.18 -9.28
N PRO A 28 -2.90 -6.91 -8.51
CA PRO A 28 -1.56 -7.31 -8.90
C PRO A 28 -1.40 -8.82 -9.07
N ALA A 29 -2.00 -9.64 -8.19
CA ALA A 29 -1.94 -11.10 -8.33
C ALA A 29 -2.73 -11.63 -9.55
N VAL A 30 -3.86 -11.01 -9.87
CA VAL A 30 -4.71 -11.35 -11.03
C VAL A 30 -4.11 -10.81 -12.30
N VAL A 31 -3.60 -9.57 -12.33
CA VAL A 31 -2.87 -9.00 -13.45
C VAL A 31 -1.58 -9.78 -13.68
N GLY A 32 -0.88 -10.16 -12.62
CA GLY A 32 0.30 -11.01 -12.67
C GLY A 32 0.01 -12.42 -13.16
N GLY A 33 -1.05 -13.04 -12.64
CA GLY A 33 -1.53 -14.35 -13.08
C GLY A 33 -2.06 -14.34 -14.51
N LEU A 34 -2.76 -13.28 -14.92
CA LEU A 34 -3.16 -13.06 -16.32
C LEU A 34 -1.96 -12.83 -17.20
N ALA A 35 -0.96 -12.07 -16.78
CA ALA A 35 0.25 -11.84 -17.56
C ALA A 35 1.02 -13.15 -17.76
N VAL A 36 1.17 -13.98 -16.72
CA VAL A 36 1.79 -15.31 -16.80
C VAL A 36 0.93 -16.27 -17.62
N GLY A 37 -0.39 -16.26 -17.44
CA GLY A 37 -1.32 -17.12 -18.17
C GLY A 37 -1.43 -16.76 -19.65
N VAL A 38 -1.36 -15.48 -20.00
CA VAL A 38 -1.30 -15.00 -21.38
C VAL A 38 0.07 -15.29 -21.99
N ALA A 39 1.16 -15.14 -21.24
CA ALA A 39 2.50 -15.51 -21.72
C ALA A 39 2.65 -17.01 -21.97
N MET A 40 2.02 -17.88 -21.16
CA MET A 40 2.02 -19.33 -21.37
C MET A 40 0.98 -19.81 -22.38
N GLY A 41 -0.09 -19.04 -22.65
CA GLY A 41 -1.21 -19.42 -23.52
C GLY A 41 -1.22 -18.75 -24.91
N GLY A 42 -0.45 -17.68 -25.12
CA GLY A 42 -0.47 -16.87 -26.33
C GLY A 42 0.46 -17.39 -27.43
N GLN A 43 -0.07 -18.15 -28.38
CA GLN A 43 0.63 -18.46 -29.63
C GLN A 43 0.89 -17.19 -30.46
N ASN A 44 2.14 -17.01 -30.91
CA ASN A 44 2.56 -16.25 -32.10
C ASN A 44 2.24 -14.75 -32.16
N THR A 45 2.70 -13.95 -31.19
CA THR A 45 2.87 -12.50 -31.42
C THR A 45 4.27 -12.08 -30.96
N GLY A 46 5.19 -11.84 -31.90
CA GLY A 46 6.64 -11.66 -31.66
C GLY A 46 7.07 -10.48 -30.76
N ILE A 47 6.13 -9.73 -30.17
CA ILE A 47 6.39 -8.72 -29.12
C ILE A 47 6.41 -9.38 -27.72
N PHE A 48 5.81 -10.56 -27.59
CA PHE A 48 5.73 -11.36 -26.36
C PHE A 48 6.71 -12.55 -26.34
N ASP A 49 7.36 -12.85 -27.47
CA ASP A 49 8.37 -13.89 -27.55
C ASP A 49 9.74 -13.36 -27.13
N GLY A 50 10.21 -13.84 -25.99
CA GLY A 50 11.60 -13.77 -25.58
C GLY A 50 11.89 -14.99 -24.74
N ASP A 51 12.55 -16.01 -25.31
CA ASP A 51 12.92 -17.20 -24.54
C ASP A 51 13.93 -16.80 -23.46
N PRO A 52 13.54 -16.79 -22.16
CA PRO A 52 14.48 -16.43 -21.11
C PRO A 52 15.53 -17.54 -21.01
N PRO A 53 16.80 -17.19 -20.72
CA PRO A 53 17.75 -18.17 -20.22
C PRO A 53 17.15 -18.91 -19.01
N ARG A 54 17.33 -20.23 -18.90
CA ARG A 54 16.75 -21.04 -17.80
C ARG A 54 17.08 -20.49 -16.40
N TRP A 55 18.27 -19.91 -16.23
CA TRP A 55 18.66 -19.29 -14.96
C TRP A 55 17.82 -18.05 -14.62
N ALA A 56 17.45 -17.25 -15.61
CA ALA A 56 16.65 -16.04 -15.46
C ALA A 56 15.20 -16.41 -15.12
N SER A 57 14.64 -17.40 -15.82
CA SER A 57 13.29 -17.91 -15.53
C SER A 57 13.17 -18.45 -14.10
N ASN A 58 14.12 -19.29 -13.66
CA ASN A 58 14.14 -19.83 -12.30
C ASN A 58 14.28 -18.72 -11.25
N LEU A 59 15.17 -17.75 -11.47
CA LEU A 59 15.33 -16.60 -10.58
C LEU A 59 14.06 -15.77 -10.51
N GLY A 60 13.44 -15.49 -11.66
CA GLY A 60 12.19 -14.74 -11.75
C GLY A 60 11.05 -15.43 -10.99
N LEU A 61 10.93 -16.75 -11.15
CA LEU A 61 9.94 -17.55 -10.43
C LEU A 61 10.16 -17.50 -8.91
N VAL A 62 11.41 -17.63 -8.45
CA VAL A 62 11.75 -17.50 -7.02
C VAL A 62 11.38 -16.11 -6.50
N LEU A 63 11.70 -15.04 -7.24
CA LEU A 63 11.36 -13.67 -6.87
C LEU A 63 9.85 -13.45 -6.75
N VAL A 64 9.07 -14.00 -7.69
CA VAL A 64 7.61 -13.95 -7.65
C VAL A 64 7.08 -14.68 -6.41
N ILE A 65 7.55 -15.90 -6.14
CA ILE A 65 7.10 -16.69 -4.97
C ILE A 65 7.42 -15.93 -3.68
N VAL A 66 8.64 -15.42 -3.54
CA VAL A 66 9.05 -14.66 -2.34
C VAL A 66 8.22 -13.39 -2.20
N GLY A 67 7.97 -12.65 -3.28
CA GLY A 67 7.12 -11.46 -3.29
C GLY A 67 5.69 -11.77 -2.81
N VAL A 68 5.09 -12.83 -3.34
CA VAL A 68 3.75 -13.30 -2.93
C VAL A 68 3.73 -13.71 -1.45
N VAL A 69 4.73 -14.45 -0.97
CA VAL A 69 4.83 -14.83 0.45
C VAL A 69 4.92 -13.60 1.34
N LEU A 70 5.71 -12.59 0.96
CA LEU A 70 5.81 -11.33 1.69
C LEU A 70 4.46 -10.58 1.73
N GLU A 71 3.74 -10.53 0.61
CA GLU A 71 2.42 -9.89 0.53
C GLU A 71 1.40 -10.59 1.43
N VAL A 72 1.35 -11.92 1.40
CA VAL A 72 0.47 -12.72 2.25
C VAL A 72 0.82 -12.55 3.73
N ALA A 73 2.10 -12.63 4.09
CA ALA A 73 2.56 -12.42 5.46
C ALA A 73 2.22 -11.01 5.97
N ALA A 74 2.43 -9.98 5.15
CA ALA A 74 2.07 -8.60 5.48
C ALA A 74 0.56 -8.43 5.68
N ALA A 75 -0.26 -9.07 4.84
CA ALA A 75 -1.71 -9.06 4.97
C ALA A 75 -2.18 -9.76 6.26
N ILE A 76 -1.64 -10.94 6.56
CA ILE A 76 -1.94 -11.67 7.81
C ILE A 76 -1.54 -10.83 9.01
N TRP A 77 -0.33 -10.25 9.00
CA TRP A 77 0.15 -9.42 10.10
C TRP A 77 -0.73 -8.18 10.33
N LEU A 78 -1.21 -7.54 9.26
CA LEU A 78 -2.11 -6.40 9.33
C LEU A 78 -3.45 -6.75 9.99
N VAL A 79 -3.97 -7.94 9.69
CA VAL A 79 -5.20 -8.46 10.32
C VAL A 79 -4.94 -8.83 11.78
N ALA A 80 -3.84 -9.54 12.05
CA ALA A 80 -3.49 -10.03 13.38
C ALA A 80 -3.22 -8.90 14.38
N THR A 81 -2.56 -7.81 13.96
CA THR A 81 -2.26 -6.67 14.85
C THR A 81 -3.47 -5.78 15.15
N GLY A 82 -4.65 -6.05 14.57
CA GLY A 82 -5.85 -5.26 14.84
C GLY A 82 -5.74 -3.78 14.45
N ARG A 83 -4.67 -3.38 13.74
CA ARG A 83 -4.43 -2.01 13.24
C ARG A 83 -5.55 -1.53 12.31
N TYR A 84 -6.26 -2.48 11.70
CA TYR A 84 -7.47 -2.22 10.94
C TYR A 84 -8.63 -1.68 11.81
N ARG A 85 -8.73 -2.15 13.07
CA ARG A 85 -9.77 -1.73 14.02
C ARG A 85 -9.46 -0.36 14.61
N SER A 86 -8.18 -0.05 14.89
CA SER A 86 -7.78 1.27 15.38
C SER A 86 -7.96 2.36 14.31
N GLY A 87 -7.62 2.08 13.04
CA GLY A 87 -7.88 3.00 11.93
C GLY A 87 -9.37 3.31 11.69
N ARG A 88 -10.28 2.41 12.10
CA ARG A 88 -11.74 2.61 12.01
C ARG A 88 -12.29 3.56 13.05
N GLN A 89 -11.63 3.68 14.20
CA GLN A 89 -12.03 4.59 15.28
C GLN A 89 -11.34 5.96 15.19
N SER A 90 -10.51 6.17 14.17
CA SER A 90 -9.80 7.44 14.01
C SER A 90 -10.80 8.58 13.76
N PRO A 91 -10.80 9.64 14.61
CA PRO A 91 -11.67 10.81 14.47
C PRO A 91 -11.56 11.48 13.09
N LEU A 92 -10.43 11.26 12.41
CA LEU A 92 -10.15 11.79 11.08
C LEU A 92 -11.19 11.36 10.04
N ILE A 93 -11.87 10.22 10.20
CA ILE A 93 -12.86 9.71 9.23
C ILE A 93 -14.06 10.66 9.06
N GLY A 94 -14.42 11.43 10.10
CA GLY A 94 -15.49 12.42 10.04
C GLY A 94 -15.13 13.73 9.35
N LEU A 95 -13.83 14.02 9.17
CA LEU A 95 -13.37 15.30 8.63
C LEU A 95 -13.47 15.36 7.10
N CYS A 96 -13.75 16.55 6.58
CA CYS A 96 -13.74 16.82 5.15
C CYS A 96 -12.33 16.70 4.55
N TRP A 97 -12.27 16.36 3.26
CA TRP A 97 -11.00 16.06 2.59
C TRP A 97 -10.03 17.25 2.53
N SER A 98 -10.56 18.47 2.40
CA SER A 98 -9.77 19.71 2.43
C SER A 98 -9.09 19.91 3.79
N HIS A 99 -9.82 19.67 4.88
CA HIS A 99 -9.31 19.81 6.24
C HIS A 99 -8.26 18.73 6.56
N ARG A 100 -8.46 17.48 6.13
CA ARG A 100 -7.40 16.45 6.20
C ARG A 100 -6.13 16.85 5.44
N ARG A 101 -6.26 17.43 4.25
CA ARG A 101 -5.10 17.90 3.46
C ARG A 101 -4.39 19.06 4.16
N ARG A 102 -5.11 19.90 4.90
CA ARG A 102 -4.52 21.00 5.69
C ARG A 102 -3.72 20.45 6.87
N LEU A 103 -4.31 19.53 7.64
CA LEU A 103 -3.63 18.83 8.73
C LEU A 103 -2.36 18.10 8.24
N ASP A 104 -2.45 17.37 7.13
CA ASP A 104 -1.30 16.71 6.49
C ASP A 104 -0.18 17.72 6.14
N ARG A 105 -0.54 18.87 5.58
CA ARG A 105 0.43 19.93 5.27
C ARG A 105 1.07 20.52 6.52
N GLN A 106 0.30 20.76 7.58
CA GLN A 106 0.81 21.30 8.84
C GLN A 106 1.80 20.33 9.50
N VAL A 107 1.46 19.04 9.61
CA VAL A 107 2.37 18.00 10.12
C VAL A 107 3.60 17.85 9.24
N ARG A 108 3.47 17.92 7.90
CA ARG A 108 4.63 17.82 6.99
C ARG A 108 5.56 19.01 7.04
N ARG A 109 5.04 20.21 7.32
CA ARG A 109 5.80 21.47 7.39
C ARG A 109 6.29 21.79 8.79
N ASP A 110 5.92 20.98 9.79
CA ASP A 110 6.25 21.22 11.18
C ASP A 110 5.76 22.59 11.69
N ALA A 111 4.61 23.03 11.18
CA ALA A 111 4.05 24.36 11.42
C ALA A 111 2.59 24.23 11.87
N PRO A 112 2.32 23.88 13.15
CA PRO A 112 0.97 23.82 13.69
C PRO A 112 0.35 25.23 13.72
N GLU A 113 -0.88 25.36 13.23
CA GLU A 113 -1.63 26.62 13.33
C GLU A 113 -2.23 26.77 14.73
N ALA A 114 -2.28 28.00 15.27
CA ALA A 114 -2.62 28.25 16.69
C ALA A 114 -4.05 27.82 17.09
N ASP A 115 -4.96 27.69 16.12
CA ASP A 115 -6.39 27.40 16.32
C ASP A 115 -6.75 25.95 15.93
N GLU A 116 -5.76 25.13 15.55
CA GLU A 116 -5.99 23.76 15.12
C GLU A 116 -6.00 22.80 16.31
N ASP A 117 -6.89 21.79 16.29
CA ASP A 117 -6.98 20.80 17.35
C ASP A 117 -5.72 19.94 17.42
N ARG A 118 -4.98 20.11 18.53
CA ARG A 118 -3.72 19.42 18.84
C ARG A 118 -3.88 17.91 18.78
N ALA A 119 -5.02 17.38 19.23
CA ALA A 119 -5.28 15.95 19.23
C ALA A 119 -5.37 15.39 17.79
N LEU A 120 -5.93 16.17 16.85
CA LEU A 120 -6.00 15.78 15.44
C LEU A 120 -4.63 15.78 14.76
N LEU A 121 -3.76 16.72 15.13
CA LEU A 121 -2.38 16.77 14.62
C LEU A 121 -1.54 15.59 15.10
N VAL A 122 -1.63 15.25 16.38
CA VAL A 122 -0.94 14.08 16.97
C VAL A 122 -1.44 12.78 16.33
N GLU A 123 -2.76 12.63 16.17
CA GLU A 123 -3.34 11.45 15.53
C GLU A 123 -2.92 11.34 14.05
N THR A 124 -2.87 12.45 13.33
CA THR A 124 -2.38 12.49 11.94
C THR A 124 -0.90 12.08 11.85
N ALA A 125 -0.06 12.56 12.77
CA ALA A 125 1.35 12.19 12.82
C ALA A 125 1.52 10.70 13.17
N ARG A 126 0.77 10.17 14.15
CA ARG A 126 0.72 8.73 14.47
C ARG A 126 0.26 7.91 13.28
N GLN A 127 -0.70 8.41 12.50
CA GLN A 127 -1.14 7.75 11.28
C GLN A 127 0.00 7.60 10.27
N PHE A 128 0.84 8.63 10.04
CA PHE A 128 2.00 8.50 9.16
C PHE A 128 3.03 7.49 9.66
N VAL A 129 3.28 7.44 10.97
CA VAL A 129 4.17 6.43 11.53
C VAL A 129 3.59 5.02 11.35
N SER A 130 2.28 4.87 11.57
CA SER A 130 1.60 3.59 11.41
C SER A 130 1.63 3.09 9.97
N GLN A 131 1.61 3.98 8.97
CA GLN A 131 1.63 3.62 7.54
C GLN A 131 2.92 2.95 7.07
N ARG A 132 3.98 2.88 7.89
CA ARG A 132 5.23 2.19 7.54
C ARG A 132 5.06 0.76 7.05
N TYR A 133 4.04 0.05 7.51
CA TYR A 133 3.77 -1.31 7.03
C TYR A 133 3.46 -1.36 5.52
N LEU A 134 2.90 -0.28 4.95
CA LEU A 134 2.64 -0.20 3.52
C LEU A 134 3.93 -0.26 2.71
N ALA A 135 5.06 0.20 3.27
CA ALA A 135 6.36 0.06 2.61
C ALA A 135 6.76 -1.41 2.45
N VAL A 136 6.46 -2.27 3.44
CA VAL A 136 6.72 -3.72 3.35
C VAL A 136 5.86 -4.36 2.27
N LEU A 137 4.58 -3.99 2.21
CA LEU A 137 3.67 -4.49 1.17
C LEU A 137 4.11 -4.05 -0.23
N CYS A 138 4.52 -2.78 -0.38
CA CYS A 138 5.09 -2.28 -1.63
C CYS A 138 6.41 -2.96 -2.00
N ALA A 139 7.24 -3.33 -1.02
CA ALA A 139 8.48 -4.06 -1.27
C ALA A 139 8.20 -5.47 -1.82
N GLY A 140 7.16 -6.15 -1.33
CA GLY A 140 6.66 -7.40 -1.91
C GLY A 140 6.27 -7.22 -3.39
N LEU A 141 5.49 -6.17 -3.68
CA LEU A 141 5.06 -5.85 -5.05
C LEU A 141 6.23 -5.51 -5.98
N VAL A 142 7.26 -4.80 -5.49
CA VAL A 142 8.51 -4.58 -6.22
C VAL A 142 9.15 -5.92 -6.59
N MET A 143 9.29 -6.82 -5.62
CA MET A 143 9.94 -8.11 -5.81
C MET A 143 9.17 -8.98 -6.81
N THR A 144 7.84 -9.01 -6.71
CA THR A 144 6.96 -9.69 -7.67
C THR A 144 7.08 -9.09 -9.07
N SER A 145 7.07 -7.76 -9.20
CA SER A 145 7.17 -7.06 -10.48
C SER A 145 8.51 -7.34 -11.17
N VAL A 146 9.61 -7.32 -10.41
CA VAL A 146 10.95 -7.67 -10.92
C VAL A 146 10.98 -9.12 -11.36
N GLY A 147 10.43 -10.04 -10.55
CA GLY A 147 10.36 -11.46 -10.89
C GLY A 147 9.63 -11.72 -12.22
N GLN A 148 8.51 -11.01 -12.46
CA GLN A 148 7.76 -11.12 -13.71
C GLN A 148 8.56 -10.68 -14.94
N VAL A 149 9.40 -9.65 -14.83
CA VAL A 149 10.29 -9.22 -15.92
C VAL A 149 11.25 -10.35 -16.30
N PHE A 150 11.79 -11.05 -15.30
CA PHE A 150 12.72 -12.17 -15.52
C PHE A 150 12.03 -13.43 -16.07
N VAL A 151 10.77 -13.68 -15.70
CA VAL A 151 10.00 -14.84 -16.21
C VAL A 151 9.60 -14.66 -17.67
N GLY A 152 9.13 -13.47 -18.05
CA GLY A 152 8.61 -13.24 -19.41
C GLY A 152 9.66 -12.86 -20.45
N PHE A 153 10.82 -12.32 -20.03
CA PHE A 153 11.94 -11.84 -20.87
C PHE A 153 11.54 -11.10 -22.16
N ALA A 154 10.34 -10.49 -22.19
CA ALA A 154 9.80 -9.77 -23.33
C ALA A 154 9.88 -8.26 -23.09
N PRO A 155 10.08 -7.44 -24.15
CA PRO A 155 10.15 -5.98 -24.04
C PRO A 155 8.91 -5.36 -23.36
N PHE A 156 7.74 -5.96 -23.59
CA PHE A 156 6.49 -5.55 -22.95
C PHE A 156 6.53 -5.72 -21.42
N HIS A 157 7.01 -6.86 -20.93
CA HIS A 157 7.16 -7.12 -19.50
C HIS A 157 8.20 -6.20 -18.89
N ALA A 158 9.32 -5.95 -19.58
CA ALA A 158 10.33 -5.00 -19.12
C ALA A 158 9.77 -3.58 -18.99
N LEU A 159 8.96 -3.12 -19.94
CA LEU A 159 8.36 -1.78 -19.92
C LEU A 159 7.33 -1.63 -18.80
N ILE A 160 6.38 -2.56 -18.68
CA ILE A 160 5.38 -2.53 -17.61
C ILE A 160 6.02 -2.75 -16.24
N GLY A 161 6.90 -3.73 -16.12
CA GLY A 161 7.61 -4.03 -14.89
C GLY A 161 8.49 -2.86 -14.44
N GLY A 162 9.17 -2.18 -15.37
CA GLY A 162 9.93 -0.96 -15.10
C GLY A 162 9.04 0.19 -14.62
N LEU A 163 7.90 0.44 -15.27
CA LEU A 163 6.95 1.47 -14.84
C LEU A 163 6.39 1.18 -13.45
N LEU A 164 5.96 -0.06 -13.20
CA LEU A 164 5.44 -0.48 -11.89
C LEU A 164 6.53 -0.37 -10.81
N LEU A 165 7.75 -0.79 -11.11
CA LEU A 165 8.90 -0.65 -10.21
C LEU A 165 9.09 0.80 -9.77
N VAL A 166 9.08 1.75 -10.71
CA VAL A 166 9.20 3.18 -10.40
C VAL A 166 8.06 3.65 -9.50
N ILE A 167 6.82 3.27 -9.82
CA ILE A 167 5.63 3.64 -9.02
C ILE A 167 5.77 3.11 -7.58
N TRP A 168 6.12 1.84 -7.42
CA TRP A 168 6.25 1.22 -6.10
C TRP A 168 7.40 1.82 -5.29
N VAL A 169 8.56 2.07 -5.92
CA VAL A 169 9.70 2.73 -5.26
C VAL A 169 9.32 4.14 -4.80
N VAL A 170 8.66 4.92 -5.64
CA VAL A 170 8.16 6.26 -5.28
C VAL A 170 7.19 6.19 -4.10
N LEU A 171 6.30 5.18 -4.08
CA LEU A 171 5.36 4.97 -2.99
C LEU A 171 6.06 4.60 -1.68
N ILE A 172 7.04 3.68 -1.72
CA ILE A 172 7.88 3.31 -0.56
C ILE A 172 8.58 4.54 -0.01
N VAL A 173 9.29 5.29 -0.86
CA VAL A 173 10.02 6.50 -0.45
C VAL A 173 9.08 7.53 0.14
N SER A 174 7.89 7.72 -0.45
CA SER A 174 6.88 8.65 0.04
C SER A 174 6.35 8.24 1.42
N VAL A 175 6.01 6.96 1.62
CA VAL A 175 5.55 6.42 2.91
C VAL A 175 6.62 6.57 3.97
N LEU A 176 7.88 6.20 3.67
CA LEU A 176 8.99 6.31 4.61
C LEU A 176 9.31 7.77 4.97
N ARG A 177 9.28 8.69 3.98
CA ARG A 177 9.47 10.12 4.22
C ARG A 177 8.36 10.69 5.11
N ASN A 178 7.11 10.34 4.85
CA ASN A 178 5.99 10.79 5.66
C ASN A 178 6.08 10.24 7.08
N ALA A 179 6.44 8.97 7.24
CA ALA A 179 6.62 8.37 8.56
C ALA A 179 7.76 9.04 9.34
N ARG A 180 8.89 9.34 8.69
CA ARG A 180 9.99 10.10 9.32
C ARG A 180 9.53 11.50 9.73
N ARG A 181 8.78 12.20 8.88
CA ARG A 181 8.21 13.52 9.21
C ARG A 181 7.25 13.46 10.40
N GLY A 182 6.39 12.44 10.45
CA GLY A 182 5.50 12.22 11.59
C GLY A 182 6.26 11.97 12.89
N GLU A 183 7.34 11.19 12.86
CA GLU A 183 8.21 11.01 14.03
C GLU A 183 8.93 12.29 14.44
N THR A 184 9.45 13.06 13.48
CA THR A 184 10.08 14.36 13.76
C THR A 184 9.08 15.32 14.39
N PHE A 185 7.86 15.41 13.86
CA PHE A 185 6.80 16.24 14.42
C PHE A 185 6.47 15.84 15.85
N LEU A 186 6.27 14.54 16.11
CA LEU A 186 5.99 14.04 17.48
C LEU A 186 7.15 14.27 18.44
N ARG A 187 8.39 14.28 17.96
CA ARG A 187 9.58 14.56 18.77
C ARG A 187 9.73 16.05 19.07
N ASN A 188 9.40 16.92 18.11
CA ASN A 188 9.53 18.36 18.24
C ASN A 188 8.41 18.99 19.09
N HIS A 189 7.26 18.33 19.17
CA HIS A 189 6.08 18.80 19.91
C HIS A 189 5.63 17.80 20.98
N PRO A 190 6.47 17.51 22.00
CA PRO A 190 6.12 16.57 23.07
C PRO A 190 4.94 17.08 23.92
N ASP A 191 4.77 18.40 24.02
CA ASP A 191 3.70 19.09 24.75
C ASP A 191 2.29 18.81 24.18
N LEU A 192 2.20 18.40 22.91
CA LEU A 192 0.94 17.99 22.28
C LEU A 192 0.52 16.58 22.69
N SER A 193 1.43 15.78 23.28
CA SER A 193 1.22 14.37 23.59
C SER A 193 0.89 14.04 25.05
N GLU A 194 0.99 15.01 25.98
CA GLU A 194 0.84 14.83 27.43
C GLU A 194 -0.55 15.17 28.00
N ARG A 195 -1.63 15.02 27.24
CA ARG A 195 -3.02 15.10 27.75
C ARG A 195 -3.82 13.86 27.40
#